data_AF-A0A914VYA1-F1
#
_entry.id   AF-A0A914VYA1-F1
#
_cell.length_a   1.000
_cell.length_b   1.000
_cell.length_c   1.000
_cell.angle_alpha   90.00
_cell.angle_beta   90.00
_cell.angle_gamma   90.00
#
_symmetry.space_group_name_H-M   'P 1'
#
loop_
_entity.id
_entity.type
_entity.pdbx_description
1 polymer ?
#
loop_
_entity_poly.entity_id
_entity_poly.type
_entity_poly.pdbx_seq_one_letter_code
_entity_poly.pdbx_strand_id
1 'polypeptide(L)'
;MSNVFGIIVAGRLLQTDFVQAGETQFVATIPEADTINHVVVFLTGVQPFPENTAGAVYIRWAKANSETNWHCLGFISNGKPSAIFKVAQLKNSDAIGEGLFSQDSFAMSEHGSAQIGISVETLPEIQAKTPALGTEPNQQSSLVEFCEKMLKNFVNHAESFAVKLPTPEDPSST
;
A
#
# COMPACT_ATOMS: atom_id res chain seq x y z
N MET A 1 3.79 23.27 -16.82
CA MET A 1 3.72 22.26 -15.75
C MET A 1 3.96 20.91 -16.40
N SER A 2 5.18 20.39 -16.32
CA SER A 2 5.49 19.06 -16.83
C SER A 2 4.94 18.04 -15.83
N ASN A 3 3.92 17.29 -16.23
CA ASN A 3 3.40 16.18 -15.43
C ASN A 3 4.39 15.01 -15.53
N VAL A 4 5.42 15.04 -14.68
CA VAL A 4 6.51 14.03 -14.69
C VAL A 4 6.03 12.67 -14.18
N PHE A 5 5.04 12.68 -13.29
CA PHE A 5 4.49 11.49 -12.65
C PHE A 5 3.06 11.22 -13.10
N GLY A 6 2.70 9.94 -13.18
CA GLY A 6 1.34 9.47 -13.41
C GLY A 6 0.94 8.42 -12.38
N ILE A 7 -0.36 8.39 -12.09
CA ILE A 7 -0.99 7.39 -11.23
C ILE A 7 -2.13 6.73 -12.01
N ILE A 8 -2.21 5.41 -11.92
CA ILE A 8 -3.37 4.65 -12.35
C ILE A 8 -3.90 3.87 -11.14
N VAL A 9 -5.13 4.15 -10.75
CA VAL A 9 -5.88 3.31 -9.80
C VAL A 9 -6.63 2.25 -10.60
N ALA A 10 -6.55 0.99 -10.19
CA ALA A 10 -7.22 -0.10 -10.89
C ALA A 10 -8.73 0.20 -11.05
N GLY A 11 -9.21 0.18 -12.29
CA GLY A 11 -10.61 0.48 -12.63
C GLY A 11 -10.96 1.96 -12.78
N ARG A 12 -9.98 2.87 -12.72
CA ARG A 12 -10.20 4.33 -12.88
C ARG A 12 -9.34 4.92 -13.99
N LEU A 13 -9.68 6.16 -14.36
CA LEU A 13 -8.89 6.93 -15.31
C LEU A 13 -7.51 7.30 -14.74
N LEU A 14 -6.57 7.48 -15.67
CA LEU A 14 -5.26 8.07 -15.46
C LEU A 14 -5.36 9.41 -14.72
N GLN A 15 -4.54 9.59 -13.69
CA GLN A 15 -4.35 10.84 -12.96
C GLN A 15 -2.90 11.31 -13.11
N THR A 16 -2.72 12.59 -13.43
CA THR A 16 -1.40 13.22 -13.60
C THR A 16 -1.33 14.58 -12.91
N ASP A 17 -2.34 14.92 -12.14
CA ASP A 17 -2.58 16.17 -11.42
C ASP A 17 -1.80 16.20 -10.10
N PHE A 18 -0.48 16.00 -10.19
CA PHE A 18 0.41 16.16 -9.04
C PHE A 18 0.59 17.63 -8.70
N VAL A 19 0.35 17.97 -7.44
CA VAL A 19 0.65 19.26 -6.84
C VAL A 19 2.02 19.19 -6.19
N GLN A 20 2.89 20.14 -6.49
CA GLN A 20 4.18 20.25 -5.83
C GLN A 20 3.98 20.79 -4.41
N ALA A 21 4.25 19.98 -3.40
CA ALA A 21 4.09 20.31 -1.98
C ALA A 21 5.40 20.81 -1.33
N GLY A 22 6.54 20.55 -1.98
CA GLY A 22 7.87 21.00 -1.56
C GLY A 22 8.85 21.00 -2.74
N GLU A 23 10.12 21.30 -2.49
CA GLU A 23 11.12 21.39 -3.55
C GLU A 23 11.27 20.07 -4.33
N THR A 24 11.27 18.95 -3.61
CA THR A 24 11.39 17.59 -4.17
C THR A 24 10.16 16.72 -3.92
N GLN A 25 9.04 17.32 -3.46
CA GLN A 25 7.87 16.59 -3.00
C GLN A 25 6.64 16.88 -3.84
N PHE A 26 5.98 15.82 -4.29
CA PHE A 26 4.80 15.86 -5.16
C PHE A 26 3.68 15.05 -4.57
N VAL A 27 2.45 15.55 -4.64
CA VAL A 27 1.29 14.93 -4.01
C VAL A 27 0.11 14.93 -4.98
N ALA A 28 -0.59 13.80 -5.04
CA ALA A 28 -1.85 13.67 -5.77
C ALA A 28 -2.94 13.13 -4.85
N THR A 29 -4.16 13.62 -5.01
CA THR A 29 -5.32 13.17 -4.21
C THR A 29 -6.14 12.17 -5.01
N ILE A 30 -6.38 11.01 -4.41
CA ILE A 30 -7.24 9.96 -4.94
C ILE A 30 -8.58 10.06 -4.20
N PRO A 31 -9.67 10.49 -4.88
CA PRO A 31 -11.01 10.48 -4.28
C PRO A 31 -11.47 9.04 -4.00
N GLU A 32 -12.50 8.84 -3.17
CA GLU A 32 -13.10 7.51 -2.94
C GLU A 32 -12.10 6.38 -2.64
N ALA A 33 -11.14 6.62 -1.74
CA ALA A 33 -10.07 5.67 -1.43
C ALA A 33 -10.54 4.41 -0.68
N ASP A 34 -11.82 4.29 -0.38
CA ASP A 34 -12.38 3.09 0.26
C ASP A 34 -12.36 1.86 -0.65
N THR A 35 -12.42 2.07 -1.97
CA THR A 35 -12.49 0.98 -2.96
C THR A 35 -11.17 0.63 -3.62
N ILE A 36 -10.07 1.31 -3.27
CA ILE A 36 -8.78 1.11 -3.93
C ILE A 36 -8.07 -0.15 -3.40
N ASN A 37 -7.63 -1.00 -4.33
CA ASN A 37 -6.88 -2.20 -4.02
C ASN A 37 -5.44 -2.14 -4.54
N HIS A 38 -5.27 -1.65 -5.77
CA HIS A 38 -3.98 -1.55 -6.45
C HIS A 38 -3.80 -0.16 -7.04
N VAL A 39 -2.61 0.39 -6.87
CA VAL A 39 -2.19 1.68 -7.40
C VAL A 39 -0.92 1.46 -8.21
N VAL A 40 -0.88 2.01 -9.42
CA VAL A 40 0.30 2.03 -10.28
C VAL A 40 0.83 3.44 -10.28
N VAL A 41 2.13 3.60 -10.00
CA VAL A 41 2.82 4.88 -10.08
C VAL A 41 3.95 4.75 -11.09
N PHE A 42 4.07 5.75 -11.98
CA PHE A 42 5.04 5.70 -13.07
C PHE A 42 5.54 7.08 -13.49
N LEU A 43 6.71 7.11 -14.12
CA LEU A 43 7.23 8.24 -14.87
C LEU A 43 6.55 8.33 -16.24
N THR A 44 6.06 9.52 -16.60
CA THR A 44 5.43 9.76 -17.92
C THR A 44 6.42 9.77 -19.08
N GLY A 45 7.72 9.85 -18.78
CA GLY A 45 8.79 9.92 -19.79
C GLY A 45 9.07 11.33 -20.30
N VAL A 46 8.36 12.36 -19.80
CA VAL A 46 8.61 13.76 -20.15
C VAL A 46 9.97 14.23 -19.63
N GLN A 47 10.36 13.78 -18.44
CA GLN A 47 11.64 14.12 -17.81
C GLN A 47 12.14 12.94 -16.97
N PRO A 48 13.41 12.53 -17.10
CA PRO A 48 14.01 11.54 -16.21
C PRO A 48 14.33 12.15 -14.84
N PHE A 49 14.53 11.30 -13.83
CA PHE A 49 15.08 11.75 -12.56
C PHE A 49 16.51 12.29 -12.74
N PRO A 50 16.91 13.31 -11.96
CA PRO A 50 18.31 13.74 -11.85
C PRO A 50 19.26 12.57 -11.53
N GLU A 51 20.54 12.74 -11.86
CA GLU A 51 21.56 11.72 -11.61
C GLU A 51 21.61 11.34 -10.12
N ASN A 52 21.73 10.03 -9.84
CA ASN A 52 21.77 9.47 -8.49
C ASN A 52 20.51 9.72 -7.63
N THR A 53 19.38 10.08 -8.24
CA THR A 53 18.09 10.24 -7.54
C THR A 53 17.02 9.24 -7.99
N ALA A 54 16.03 9.03 -7.12
CA ALA A 54 14.85 8.23 -7.37
C ALA A 54 13.65 8.79 -6.60
N GLY A 55 12.44 8.35 -6.94
CA GLY A 55 11.20 8.76 -6.28
C GLY A 55 10.75 7.71 -5.27
N ALA A 56 10.79 8.04 -3.98
CA ALA A 56 10.14 7.26 -2.93
C ALA A 56 8.64 7.54 -2.95
N VAL A 57 7.82 6.48 -2.99
CA VAL A 57 6.37 6.55 -3.11
C VAL A 57 5.73 6.25 -1.77
N TYR A 58 4.79 7.09 -1.36
CA TYR A 58 4.06 7.01 -0.10
C TYR A 58 2.56 7.08 -0.33
N ILE A 59 1.78 6.49 0.57
CA ILE A 59 0.33 6.64 0.62
C ILE A 59 -0.12 7.05 2.02
N ARG A 60 -1.17 7.85 2.10
CA ARG A 60 -1.92 8.08 3.35
C ARG A 60 -3.42 8.13 3.09
N TRP A 61 -4.22 7.89 4.12
CA TRP A 61 -5.68 8.03 4.08
C TRP A 61 -6.12 9.20 4.95
N ALA A 62 -7.02 10.03 4.43
CA ALA A 62 -7.63 11.13 5.18
C ALA A 62 -8.69 10.58 6.15
N LYS A 63 -8.28 10.26 7.38
CA LYS A 63 -9.21 9.86 8.47
C LYS A 63 -9.52 11.05 9.37
N ALA A 64 -10.77 11.13 9.83
CA ALA A 64 -11.32 12.28 10.54
C ALA A 64 -10.71 12.57 11.93
N ASN A 65 -10.03 11.61 12.56
CA ASN A 65 -9.71 11.72 14.00
C ASN A 65 -8.47 10.92 14.47
N SER A 66 -7.60 10.48 13.57
CA SER A 66 -6.39 9.73 13.95
C SER A 66 -5.25 10.10 13.02
N GLU A 67 -4.05 10.26 13.59
CA GLU A 67 -2.78 10.54 12.93
C GLU A 67 -2.73 10.08 11.47
N THR A 68 -2.67 11.06 10.56
CA THR A 68 -2.47 10.84 9.12
C THR A 68 -1.02 10.45 8.86
N ASN A 69 -0.68 9.22 9.18
CA ASN A 69 0.67 8.71 8.98
C ASN A 69 0.86 8.22 7.55
N TRP A 70 2.06 8.44 7.01
CA TRP A 70 2.42 8.03 5.66
C TRP A 70 3.00 6.62 5.66
N HIS A 71 2.53 5.77 4.75
CA HIS A 71 3.09 4.43 4.53
C HIS A 71 4.00 4.46 3.31
N CYS A 72 5.27 4.07 3.50
CA CYS A 72 6.20 3.85 2.39
C CYS A 72 5.74 2.65 1.56
N LEU A 73 5.42 2.88 0.29
CA LEU A 73 5.03 1.82 -0.65
C LEU A 73 6.26 1.19 -1.33
N GLY A 74 7.29 2.00 -1.58
CA GLY A 74 8.48 1.59 -2.30
C GLY A 74 9.05 2.76 -3.10
N PHE A 75 9.66 2.47 -4.25
CA PHE A 75 10.31 3.49 -5.06
C PHE A 75 10.22 3.21 -6.57
N ILE A 76 10.37 4.28 -7.35
CA ILE A 76 10.54 4.32 -8.80
C ILE A 76 11.86 5.02 -9.14
N SER A 77 12.53 4.61 -10.21
CA SER A 77 13.81 5.19 -10.65
C SER A 77 13.92 5.17 -12.17
N ASN A 78 14.97 5.76 -12.75
CA ASN A 78 15.19 5.70 -14.20
C ASN A 78 15.34 4.24 -14.72
N GLY A 79 15.87 3.33 -13.89
CA GLY A 79 15.98 1.90 -14.23
C GLY A 79 14.68 1.10 -13.98
N LYS A 80 13.83 1.59 -13.07
CA LYS A 80 12.49 1.01 -12.79
C LYS A 80 11.45 2.15 -12.79
N PRO A 81 11.03 2.63 -13.97
CA PRO A 81 10.24 3.86 -14.10
C PRO A 81 8.79 3.70 -13.66
N SER A 82 8.33 2.48 -13.37
CA SER A 82 6.98 2.18 -12.93
C SER A 82 6.96 1.09 -11.87
N ALA A 83 6.01 1.18 -10.94
CA ALA A 83 5.76 0.17 -9.92
C ALA A 83 4.25 0.05 -9.64
N ILE A 84 3.82 -1.16 -9.29
CA ILE A 84 2.45 -1.46 -8.87
C ILE A 84 2.50 -1.76 -7.39
N PHE A 85 1.55 -1.22 -6.63
CA PHE A 85 1.47 -1.36 -5.18
C PHE A 85 0.09 -1.86 -4.75
N LYS A 86 0.06 -2.86 -3.88
CA LYS A 86 -1.16 -3.34 -3.22
C LYS A 86 -1.40 -2.53 -1.95
N VAL A 87 -2.52 -1.82 -1.89
CA VAL A 87 -2.83 -0.85 -0.83
C VAL A 87 -4.01 -1.24 0.05
N ALA A 88 -4.76 -2.28 -0.33
CA ALA A 88 -5.98 -2.73 0.37
C ALA A 88 -5.75 -3.06 1.85
N GLN A 89 -4.59 -3.64 2.18
CA GLN A 89 -4.27 -4.14 3.54
C GLN A 89 -3.63 -3.07 4.44
N LEU A 90 -3.14 -1.96 3.88
CA LEU A 90 -2.41 -0.91 4.61
C LEU A 90 -3.33 0.01 5.43
N LYS A 91 -4.65 -0.03 5.17
CA LYS A 91 -5.66 0.77 5.89
C LYS A 91 -5.70 0.47 7.40
N ASN A 92 -5.22 -0.70 7.80
CA ASN A 92 -5.25 -1.25 9.15
C ASN A 92 -3.85 -1.49 9.75
N SER A 93 -2.77 -1.15 9.05
CA SER A 93 -1.40 -1.36 9.53
C SER A 93 -0.84 -0.12 10.24
N ASP A 94 -0.17 -0.35 11.36
CA ASP A 94 0.59 0.68 12.07
C ASP A 94 1.63 1.31 11.13
N ALA A 95 1.67 2.64 11.16
CA ALA A 95 2.44 3.41 10.22
C ALA A 95 3.86 3.70 10.74
N ILE A 96 4.80 3.82 9.81
CA ILE A 96 6.19 4.20 10.11
C ILE A 96 6.51 5.41 9.23
N GLY A 97 6.38 6.62 9.79
CA GLY A 97 6.72 7.86 9.10
C GLY A 97 5.94 9.07 9.61
N GLU A 98 6.42 9.68 10.69
CA GLU A 98 5.98 11.02 11.10
C GLU A 98 6.60 12.10 10.20
N GLY A 99 5.81 13.09 9.77
CA GLY A 99 6.32 14.39 9.32
C GLY A 99 6.96 14.48 7.92
N LEU A 100 6.83 13.47 7.04
CA LEU A 100 7.54 13.45 5.76
C LEU A 100 7.09 14.54 4.76
N PHE A 101 5.85 15.00 4.86
CA PHE A 101 5.27 15.99 3.95
C PHE A 101 4.59 17.13 4.75
N SER A 102 4.93 18.39 4.42
CA SER A 102 4.61 19.60 5.21
C SER A 102 3.12 19.88 5.39
N GLN A 103 2.55 19.54 6.55
CA GLN A 103 1.14 19.57 6.96
C GLN A 103 0.23 20.72 6.45
N ASP A 104 0.78 21.88 6.09
CA ASP A 104 0.05 23.09 5.69
C ASP A 104 -0.63 23.01 4.31
N SER A 105 -0.11 22.22 3.37
CA SER A 105 -0.74 21.99 2.05
C SER A 105 -1.72 20.80 2.03
N PHE A 106 -1.97 20.19 3.19
CA PHE A 106 -2.57 18.86 3.34
C PHE A 106 -3.94 18.86 4.04
N ALA A 107 -4.43 20.03 4.44
CA ALA A 107 -5.63 20.20 5.27
C ALA A 107 -6.97 20.11 4.51
N MET A 108 -6.96 19.94 3.18
CA MET A 108 -8.16 19.97 2.33
C MET A 108 -8.61 18.61 1.78
N SER A 109 -8.11 17.49 2.31
CA SER A 109 -8.54 16.16 1.84
C SER A 109 -9.91 15.81 2.42
N GLU A 110 -10.93 15.67 1.57
CA GLU A 110 -12.27 15.20 1.95
C GLU A 110 -12.19 13.83 2.64
N HIS A 111 -13.11 13.59 3.60
CA HIS A 111 -13.25 12.30 4.26
C HIS A 111 -13.46 11.19 3.22
N GLY A 112 -12.69 10.11 3.33
CA GLY A 112 -12.74 9.00 2.38
C GLY A 112 -11.83 9.16 1.16
N SER A 113 -10.98 10.18 1.11
CA SER A 113 -9.90 10.29 0.13
C SER A 113 -8.57 9.72 0.64
N ALA A 114 -7.69 9.35 -0.29
CA ALA A 114 -6.30 9.00 -0.02
C ALA A 114 -5.39 9.94 -0.79
N GLN A 115 -4.14 10.03 -0.37
CA GLN A 115 -3.13 10.81 -1.06
C GLN A 115 -1.91 9.96 -1.33
N ILE A 116 -1.36 10.13 -2.52
CA ILE A 116 -0.08 9.56 -2.93
C ILE A 116 0.95 10.67 -2.92
N GLY A 117 2.05 10.43 -2.21
CA GLY A 117 3.20 11.32 -2.14
C GLY A 117 4.38 10.70 -2.89
N ILE A 118 5.10 11.51 -3.64
CA ILE A 118 6.38 11.14 -4.25
C ILE A 118 7.43 12.11 -3.73
N SER A 119 8.45 11.59 -3.05
CA SER A 119 9.61 12.34 -2.57
C SER A 119 10.82 11.98 -3.43
N VAL A 120 11.42 12.96 -4.09
CA VAL A 120 12.65 12.76 -4.87
C VAL A 120 13.84 12.83 -3.93
N GLU A 121 14.52 11.70 -3.77
CA GLU A 121 15.60 11.51 -2.81
C GLU A 121 16.78 10.81 -3.48
N THR A 122 17.92 10.77 -2.78
CA THR A 122 19.09 10.07 -3.30
C THR A 122 18.89 8.55 -3.22
N LEU A 123 19.49 7.82 -4.17
CA LEU A 123 19.44 6.35 -4.18
C LEU A 123 19.86 5.68 -2.85
N PRO A 124 20.94 6.13 -2.16
CA PRO A 124 21.33 5.57 -0.87
C PRO A 124 20.28 5.74 0.23
N GLU A 125 19.63 6.91 0.28
CA GLU A 125 18.57 7.19 1.26
C GLU A 125 17.37 6.28 1.04
N ILE A 126 16.96 6.09 -0.22
CA ILE A 126 15.83 5.21 -0.58
C ILE A 126 16.13 3.74 -0.26
N GLN A 127 17.36 3.28 -0.49
CA GLN A 127 17.76 1.91 -0.16
C GLN A 127 17.76 1.63 1.34
N ALA A 128 17.95 2.66 2.17
CA ALA A 128 17.85 2.54 3.62
C ALA A 128 16.38 2.49 4.10
N LYS A 129 15.39 2.83 3.26
CA LYS A 129 13.97 2.80 3.63
C LYS A 129 13.37 1.41 3.43
N THR A 130 12.74 0.91 4.48
CA THR A 130 11.97 -0.33 4.42
C THR A 130 10.55 -0.03 3.93
N PRO A 131 10.11 -0.58 2.78
CA PRO A 131 8.72 -0.45 2.35
C PRO A 131 7.79 -1.20 3.32
N ALA A 132 6.55 -0.73 3.45
CA ALA A 132 5.56 -1.38 4.29
C ALA A 132 5.29 -2.82 3.80
N LEU A 133 5.09 -3.74 4.73
CA LEU A 133 4.87 -5.17 4.42
C LEU A 133 3.60 -5.36 3.58
N GLY A 134 3.68 -6.20 2.54
CA GLY A 134 2.53 -6.53 1.68
C GLY A 134 2.20 -5.49 0.59
N THR A 135 3.05 -4.49 0.40
CA THR A 135 2.94 -3.47 -0.67
C THR A 135 3.30 -4.01 -2.04
N GLU A 136 4.18 -5.01 -2.11
CA GLU A 136 4.56 -5.65 -3.38
C GLU A 136 3.47 -6.60 -3.89
N PRO A 137 3.09 -6.52 -5.18
CA PRO A 137 2.14 -7.43 -5.80
C PRO A 137 2.82 -8.76 -6.11
N ASN A 138 3.27 -9.49 -5.09
CA ASN A 138 3.81 -10.82 -5.30
C ASN A 138 2.66 -11.83 -5.38
N GLN A 139 2.33 -12.27 -6.60
CA GLN A 139 1.27 -13.26 -6.83
C GLN A 139 1.58 -14.59 -6.13
N GLN A 140 2.86 -14.97 -5.99
CA GLN A 140 3.24 -16.23 -5.35
C GLN A 140 2.87 -16.26 -3.86
N SER A 141 3.07 -15.16 -3.13
CA SER A 141 2.71 -15.10 -1.72
C SER A 141 1.19 -15.16 -1.52
N SER A 142 0.41 -14.57 -2.42
CA SER A 142 -1.05 -14.58 -2.34
C SER A 142 -1.68 -15.96 -2.57
N LEU A 143 -1.11 -16.77 -3.47
CA LEU A 143 -1.61 -18.14 -3.72
C LEU A 143 -1.26 -19.08 -2.57
N VAL A 144 -0.07 -18.93 -1.99
CA VAL A 144 0.32 -19.67 -0.79
C VAL A 144 -0.59 -19.33 0.39
N GLU A 145 -0.83 -18.03 0.64
CA GLU A 145 -1.75 -17.58 1.69
C GLU A 145 -3.18 -18.13 1.47
N PHE A 146 -3.63 -18.18 0.21
CA PHE A 146 -4.91 -18.77 -0.14
C PHE A 146 -4.98 -20.27 0.15
N CYS A 147 -3.99 -21.05 -0.31
CA CYS A 147 -3.92 -22.49 -0.05
C CYS A 147 -3.87 -22.80 1.45
N GLU A 148 -3.08 -22.04 2.21
CA GLU A 148 -2.97 -22.19 3.65
C GLU A 148 -4.32 -21.93 4.35
N LYS A 149 -5.01 -20.84 3.98
CA LYS A 149 -6.34 -20.52 4.54
C LYS A 149 -7.39 -21.55 4.14
N MET A 150 -7.36 -22.05 2.90
CA MET A 150 -8.27 -23.10 2.44
C MET A 150 -8.07 -24.39 3.25
N LEU A 151 -6.83 -24.85 3.40
CA LEU A 151 -6.50 -26.06 4.14
C LEU A 151 -6.90 -25.94 5.60
N LYS A 152 -6.57 -24.82 6.25
CA LYS A 152 -6.99 -24.55 7.64
C LYS A 152 -8.50 -24.56 7.79
N ASN A 153 -9.23 -23.90 6.88
CA ASN A 153 -10.69 -23.90 6.91
C ASN A 153 -11.27 -25.31 6.76
N PHE A 154 -10.74 -26.09 5.81
CA PHE A 154 -11.17 -27.46 5.56
C PHE A 154 -10.94 -28.37 6.77
N VAL A 155 -9.74 -28.34 7.37
CA VAL A 155 -9.42 -29.14 8.55
C VAL A 155 -10.31 -28.74 9.73
N ASN A 156 -10.42 -27.44 10.03
CA ASN A 156 -11.28 -26.96 11.11
C ASN A 156 -12.74 -27.37 10.91
N HIS A 157 -13.23 -27.32 9.67
CA HIS A 157 -14.57 -27.77 9.33
C HIS A 157 -14.72 -29.29 9.56
N ALA A 158 -13.79 -30.10 9.06
CA ALA A 158 -13.84 -31.56 9.25
C ALA A 158 -13.73 -31.97 10.73
N GLU A 159 -12.83 -31.33 11.49
CA GLU A 159 -12.65 -31.56 12.93
C GLU A 159 -13.88 -31.16 13.74
N SER A 160 -14.65 -30.16 13.30
CA SER A 160 -15.90 -29.76 13.99
C SER A 160 -16.96 -30.87 14.02
N PHE A 161 -16.88 -31.86 13.13
CA PHE A 161 -17.75 -33.03 13.10
C PHE A 161 -17.10 -34.28 13.71
N ALA A 162 -15.83 -34.21 14.13
CA ALA A 162 -15.13 -35.35 14.70
C ALA A 162 -15.60 -35.60 16.14
N VAL A 163 -16.28 -36.73 16.35
CA VAL A 163 -16.70 -37.19 17.67
C VAL A 163 -15.81 -38.35 18.11
N LYS A 164 -15.24 -38.28 19.31
CA LYS A 164 -14.55 -39.42 19.90
C LYS A 164 -15.60 -40.44 20.35
N LEU A 165 -15.48 -41.67 19.85
CA LEU A 165 -16.29 -42.77 20.35
C LEU A 165 -15.93 -43.04 21.82
N PRO A 166 -16.90 -43.39 22.68
CA PRO A 166 -16.63 -43.78 24.05
C PRO A 166 -15.66 -44.96 24.06
N THR A 167 -14.61 -44.89 24.86
CA THR A 167 -13.72 -46.01 25.10
C THR A 167 -14.49 -47.12 25.84
N PRO A 168 -14.34 -48.41 25.44
CA PRO A 168 -15.11 -49.52 26.01
C PRO A 168 -14.81 -49.82 27.48
N GLU A 169 -13.91 -49.07 28.12
CA GLU A 169 -13.53 -49.25 29.53
C GLU A 169 -14.37 -48.43 30.52
N ASP A 170 -15.27 -47.53 30.07
CA ASP A 170 -16.15 -46.81 31.00
C ASP A 170 -17.52 -46.40 30.36
N PRO A 171 -18.60 -47.18 30.57
CA PRO A 171 -19.91 -46.93 29.94
C PRO A 171 -20.78 -45.86 30.62
N SER A 172 -20.27 -45.10 31.61
CA SER A 172 -21.07 -44.15 32.41
C SER A 172 -20.44 -42.77 32.57
N SER A 173 -20.12 -42.09 31.48
CA SER A 173 -19.88 -40.65 31.50
C SER A 173 -20.46 -40.01 30.24
N THR A 174 -21.76 -39.72 30.32
CA THR A 174 -22.48 -38.72 29.51
C THR A 174 -22.00 -37.32 29.83
#